data_AF-D6Y082-F1
#
_entry.id   AF-D6Y082-F1
#
_cell.length_a   1.000
_cell.length_b   1.000
_cell.length_c   1.000
_cell.angle_alpha   90.00
_cell.angle_beta   90.00
_cell.angle_gamma   90.00
#
_symmetry.space_group_name_H-M   'P 1'
#
loop_
_entity.id
_entity.type
_entity.pdbx_description
1 polymer ?
#
loop_
_entity_poly.entity_id
_entity_poly.type
_entity_poly.pdbx_seq_one_letter_code
_entity_poly.pdbx_strand_id
1 'polypeptide(L)'
;MKKRTELVTMYYFPPALILFLIFYASFQPASEQDIRPVLRRMTDRDYLYTQGGRIAEWLIQIREMLVLALREHTVPVIMIMLSLIVFGILFVRNTFQKNRTTKEKLVRLSLLGFLILVLLGTSVLVLASEEIASVISGAGLSSYAVSFLNWIDFHYAGRHVTLENYGMEGLLNFLFRKSAHFVLYALLAFFMFRAVYATAGRKGLGFVLAMVLVITAGSLDEFQQSFNPDRSGLVEDVILDTAGGFFGVCLALLLSPLMRKPDKETRKHR
;
A
#
# COMPACT_ATOMS: atom_id res chain seq x y z
N MET A 1 28.78 5.23 -14.60
CA MET A 1 27.65 6.02 -14.07
C MET A 1 26.28 5.38 -14.35
N LYS A 2 25.88 5.09 -15.61
CA LYS A 2 24.57 4.49 -15.97
C LYS A 2 24.13 3.28 -15.11
N LYS A 3 25.05 2.37 -14.75
CA LYS A 3 24.75 1.14 -13.97
C LYS A 3 24.40 1.38 -12.49
N ARG A 4 25.03 2.36 -11.83
CA ARG A 4 24.67 2.73 -10.44
C ARG A 4 23.30 3.41 -10.40
N THR A 5 23.02 4.28 -11.38
CA THR A 5 21.71 4.94 -11.53
C THR A 5 20.60 3.91 -11.76
N GLU A 6 20.81 2.88 -12.60
CA GLU A 6 19.84 1.80 -12.79
C GLU A 6 19.57 1.03 -11.50
N LEU A 7 20.61 0.68 -10.72
CA LEU A 7 20.42 -0.05 -9.46
C LEU A 7 19.59 0.76 -8.45
N VAL A 8 19.94 2.04 -8.27
CA VAL A 8 19.23 2.94 -7.34
C VAL A 8 17.79 3.13 -7.79
N THR A 9 17.57 3.51 -9.06
CA THR A 9 16.23 3.80 -9.58
C THR A 9 15.34 2.56 -9.67
N MET A 10 15.85 1.39 -10.03
CA MET A 10 15.01 0.20 -10.27
C MET A 10 14.72 -0.62 -9.01
N TYR A 11 15.61 -0.54 -8.01
CA TYR A 11 15.57 -1.45 -6.87
C TYR A 11 15.44 -0.74 -5.53
N TYR A 12 16.13 0.38 -5.33
CA TYR A 12 16.09 1.09 -4.04
C TYR A 12 15.04 2.20 -3.99
N PHE A 13 14.62 2.74 -5.14
CA PHE A 13 13.54 3.72 -5.18
C PHE A 13 12.19 3.16 -4.68
N PRO A 14 11.69 1.99 -5.12
CA PRO A 14 10.41 1.47 -4.63
C PRO A 14 10.33 1.28 -3.10
N PRO A 15 11.28 0.61 -2.42
CA PRO A 15 11.19 0.46 -0.96
C PRO A 15 11.39 1.79 -0.24
N ALA A 16 12.19 2.73 -0.78
CA ALA A 16 12.33 4.07 -0.20
C ALA A 16 11.03 4.88 -0.30
N LEU A 17 10.32 4.80 -1.43
CA LEU A 17 9.03 5.44 -1.61
C LEU A 17 7.97 4.86 -0.67
N ILE A 18 7.91 3.53 -0.55
CA ILE A 18 6.98 2.87 0.37
C ILE A 18 7.27 3.27 1.82
N LEU A 19 8.55 3.27 2.23
CA LEU A 19 8.95 3.70 3.57
C LEU A 19 8.57 5.16 3.84
N PHE A 20 8.76 6.04 2.86
CA PHE A 20 8.32 7.44 2.96
C PHE A 20 6.80 7.54 3.13
N LEU A 21 6.02 6.76 2.37
CA LEU A 21 4.55 6.76 2.49
C LEU A 21 4.07 6.26 3.85
N ILE A 22 4.69 5.21 4.39
CA ILE A 22 4.38 4.69 5.74
C ILE A 22 4.58 5.80 6.77
N PHE A 23 5.74 6.45 6.79
CA PHE A 23 6.00 7.51 7.76
C PHE A 23 5.16 8.76 7.52
N TYR A 24 4.93 9.14 6.26
CA TYR A 24 4.04 10.25 5.93
C TYR A 24 2.63 10.00 6.48
N ALA A 25 2.11 8.76 6.36
CA ALA A 25 0.84 8.38 6.93
C ALA A 25 0.88 8.37 8.47
N SER A 26 1.97 7.87 9.07
CA SER A 26 2.19 7.86 10.53
C SER A 26 2.03 9.24 11.17
N PHE A 27 2.55 10.28 10.49
CA PHE A 27 2.47 11.67 10.95
C PHE A 27 1.07 12.29 10.89
N GLN A 28 0.12 11.70 10.14
CA GLN A 28 -1.22 12.27 10.04
C GLN A 28 -2.02 12.03 11.33
N PRO A 29 -2.86 12.98 11.78
CA PRO A 29 -3.78 12.79 12.92
C PRO A 29 -4.75 11.62 12.74
N ALA A 30 -5.30 11.09 13.85
CA ALA A 30 -6.27 9.99 13.81
C ALA A 30 -7.50 10.30 12.95
N SER A 31 -7.97 11.55 12.95
CA SER A 31 -9.09 12.02 12.14
C SER A 31 -8.86 11.90 10.63
N GLU A 32 -7.64 12.14 10.16
CA GLU A 32 -7.31 12.08 8.73
C GLU A 32 -7.14 10.65 8.22
N GLN A 33 -6.91 9.69 9.11
CA GLN A 33 -6.90 8.27 8.77
C GLN A 33 -8.26 7.58 8.97
N ASP A 34 -9.25 8.30 9.50
CA ASP A 34 -10.55 7.73 9.81
C ASP A 34 -11.44 7.69 8.56
N ILE A 35 -11.69 6.50 8.06
CA ILE A 35 -12.60 6.31 6.92
C ILE A 35 -14.04 6.03 7.37
N ARG A 36 -14.39 6.16 8.66
CA ARG A 36 -15.79 6.01 9.11
C ARG A 36 -16.75 7.03 8.52
N PRO A 37 -16.44 8.35 8.38
CA PRO A 37 -17.34 9.31 7.73
C PRO A 37 -17.80 8.87 6.33
N VAL A 38 -16.95 8.07 5.71
CA VAL A 38 -17.03 7.57 4.36
C VAL A 38 -17.82 6.28 4.31
N LEU A 39 -17.49 5.36 5.20
CA LEU A 39 -18.26 4.14 5.40
C LEU A 39 -19.70 4.46 5.80
N ARG A 40 -19.94 5.50 6.60
CA ARG A 40 -21.28 5.94 6.99
C ARG A 40 -22.14 6.30 5.80
N ARG A 41 -21.59 7.08 4.86
CA ARG A 41 -22.25 7.38 3.59
C ARG A 41 -22.41 6.13 2.72
N MET A 42 -21.53 5.14 2.86
CA MET A 42 -21.70 3.86 2.15
C MET A 42 -22.91 3.07 2.67
N THR A 43 -23.09 3.02 3.97
CA THR A 43 -24.10 2.19 4.62
C THR A 43 -25.45 2.87 4.76
N ASP A 44 -25.53 4.17 4.49
CA ASP A 44 -26.78 4.94 4.54
C ASP A 44 -27.72 4.57 3.38
N ARG A 45 -28.96 4.16 3.71
CA ARG A 45 -29.95 3.68 2.75
C ARG A 45 -30.51 4.79 1.87
N ASP A 46 -30.59 6.03 2.33
CA ASP A 46 -31.20 7.13 1.58
C ASP A 46 -30.26 7.72 0.49
N TYR A 47 -28.94 7.60 0.71
CA TYR A 47 -27.91 8.00 -0.25
C TYR A 47 -27.84 7.05 -1.47
N LEU A 48 -28.16 5.78 -1.25
CA LEU A 48 -28.19 4.72 -2.27
C LEU A 48 -29.27 4.90 -3.33
N TYR A 49 -30.44 5.41 -2.94
CA TYR A 49 -31.58 5.59 -3.86
C TYR A 49 -31.47 6.85 -4.72
N THR A 50 -30.74 7.87 -4.27
CA THR A 50 -30.64 9.17 -4.95
C THR A 50 -29.49 9.25 -5.97
N GLN A 51 -28.46 8.42 -5.85
CA GLN A 51 -27.26 8.45 -6.72
C GLN A 51 -27.24 7.40 -7.85
N GLY A 52 -28.25 6.54 -7.93
CA GLY A 52 -28.38 5.53 -8.98
C GLY A 52 -28.74 6.14 -10.34
N GLY A 53 -27.78 6.73 -11.06
CA GLY A 53 -28.10 7.23 -12.40
C GLY A 53 -26.99 7.67 -13.36
N ARG A 54 -25.89 8.32 -12.95
CA ARG A 54 -25.04 9.00 -13.95
C ARG A 54 -23.54 8.88 -13.71
N ILE A 55 -22.92 7.93 -14.41
CA ILE A 55 -21.47 7.74 -14.55
C ILE A 55 -20.72 9.05 -14.91
N ALA A 56 -21.38 9.98 -15.61
CA ALA A 56 -20.80 11.28 -15.96
C ALA A 56 -20.66 12.23 -14.75
N GLU A 57 -21.64 12.27 -13.86
CA GLU A 57 -21.57 13.05 -12.61
C GLU A 57 -20.55 12.44 -11.65
N TRP A 58 -20.42 11.11 -11.67
CA TRP A 58 -19.40 10.34 -10.98
C TRP A 58 -17.96 10.69 -11.42
N LEU A 59 -17.69 10.76 -12.73
CA LEU A 59 -16.37 11.17 -13.26
C LEU A 59 -16.02 12.62 -12.92
N ILE A 60 -17.03 13.50 -12.85
CA ILE A 60 -16.86 14.91 -12.49
C ILE A 60 -16.51 15.05 -11.01
N GLN A 61 -17.16 14.30 -10.12
CA GLN A 61 -16.83 14.28 -8.68
C GLN A 61 -15.41 13.78 -8.43
N ILE A 62 -15.03 12.63 -9.00
CA ILE A 62 -13.64 12.13 -8.88
C ILE A 62 -12.63 13.17 -9.35
N ARG A 63 -12.91 13.87 -10.45
CA ARG A 63 -12.06 14.96 -10.94
C ARG A 63 -11.97 16.10 -9.93
N GLU A 64 -13.08 16.55 -9.36
CA GLU A 64 -13.07 17.65 -8.38
C GLU A 64 -12.38 17.25 -7.08
N MET A 65 -12.52 16.01 -6.63
CA MET A 65 -11.81 15.43 -5.50
C MET A 65 -10.30 15.45 -5.70
N LEU A 66 -9.83 15.01 -6.88
CA LEU A 66 -8.42 15.05 -7.24
C LEU A 66 -7.91 16.50 -7.26
N VAL A 67 -8.72 17.44 -7.75
CA VAL A 67 -8.36 18.87 -7.81
C VAL A 67 -8.28 19.50 -6.41
N LEU A 68 -9.17 19.13 -5.48
CA LEU A 68 -9.18 19.59 -4.09
C LEU A 68 -8.04 18.99 -3.25
N ALA A 69 -7.81 17.67 -3.37
CA ALA A 69 -6.67 16.99 -2.75
C ALA A 69 -5.33 17.54 -3.26
N LEU A 70 -5.28 17.88 -4.55
CA LEU A 70 -4.16 18.62 -5.14
C LEU A 70 -4.06 20.05 -4.61
N ARG A 71 -5.13 20.68 -4.10
CA ARG A 71 -5.10 22.07 -3.61
C ARG A 71 -4.53 22.19 -2.19
N GLU A 72 -4.95 21.31 -1.28
CA GLU A 72 -4.59 21.31 0.16
C GLU A 72 -3.23 20.65 0.45
N HIS A 73 -2.87 19.57 -0.25
CA HIS A 73 -1.59 18.83 -0.07
C HIS A 73 -0.71 18.86 -1.33
N THR A 74 -0.79 19.97 -2.10
CA THR A 74 -0.22 20.19 -3.44
C THR A 74 1.16 19.57 -3.63
N VAL A 75 2.11 19.94 -2.78
CA VAL A 75 3.53 19.68 -3.04
C VAL A 75 3.91 18.20 -2.86
N PRO A 76 3.66 17.55 -1.70
CA PRO A 76 4.05 16.15 -1.51
C PRO A 76 3.31 15.20 -2.45
N VAL A 77 2.02 15.42 -2.71
CA VAL A 77 1.22 14.59 -3.63
C VAL A 77 1.76 14.68 -5.05
N ILE A 78 2.00 15.90 -5.56
CA ILE A 78 2.57 16.11 -6.89
C ILE A 78 3.97 15.48 -6.99
N MET A 79 4.80 15.63 -5.96
CA MET A 79 6.15 15.03 -5.94
C MET A 79 6.10 13.50 -5.99
N ILE A 80 5.19 12.85 -5.27
CA ILE A 80 4.97 11.40 -5.34
C ILE A 80 4.51 11.00 -6.74
N MET A 81 3.52 11.69 -7.31
CA MET A 81 2.98 11.39 -8.64
C MET A 81 4.05 11.54 -9.73
N LEU A 82 4.81 12.63 -9.74
CA LEU A 82 5.90 12.83 -10.69
C LEU A 82 6.98 11.75 -10.54
N SER A 83 7.34 11.39 -9.31
CA SER A 83 8.34 10.36 -9.04
C SER A 83 7.86 8.97 -9.53
N LEU A 84 6.58 8.66 -9.35
CA LEU A 84 5.95 7.44 -9.86
C LEU A 84 5.88 7.40 -11.39
N ILE A 85 5.52 8.51 -12.04
CA ILE A 85 5.49 8.61 -13.51
C ILE A 85 6.90 8.39 -14.09
N VAL A 86 7.90 9.10 -13.54
CA VAL A 86 9.30 8.96 -13.96
C VAL A 86 9.78 7.53 -13.73
N PHE A 87 9.53 6.95 -12.56
CA PHE A 87 9.88 5.56 -12.27
C PHE A 87 9.20 4.58 -13.24
N GLY A 88 7.90 4.75 -13.50
CA GLY A 88 7.13 3.91 -14.43
C GLY A 88 7.70 3.93 -15.84
N ILE A 89 7.98 5.12 -16.38
CA ILE A 89 8.61 5.29 -17.71
C ILE A 89 9.97 4.59 -17.74
N LEU A 90 10.82 4.84 -16.74
CA LEU A 90 12.14 4.22 -16.67
C LEU A 90 12.05 2.69 -16.55
N PHE A 91 11.08 2.18 -15.77
CA PHE A 91 10.89 0.76 -15.53
C PHE A 91 10.39 0.03 -16.78
N VAL A 92 9.42 0.61 -17.49
CA VAL A 92 8.92 0.07 -18.77
C VAL A 92 10.07 0.08 -19.78
N ARG A 93 10.76 1.22 -19.95
CA ARG A 93 11.94 1.31 -20.83
C ARG A 93 12.98 0.24 -20.49
N ASN A 94 13.32 0.08 -19.21
CA ASN A 94 14.26 -0.95 -18.78
C ASN A 94 13.75 -2.35 -19.12
N THR A 95 12.45 -2.61 -18.96
CA THR A 95 11.81 -3.89 -19.23
C THR A 95 11.96 -4.30 -20.70
N PHE A 96 11.81 -3.36 -21.64
CA PHE A 96 11.92 -3.60 -23.08
C PHE A 96 13.34 -3.49 -23.67
N GLN A 97 14.26 -2.75 -23.04
CA GLN A 97 15.64 -2.59 -23.54
C GLN A 97 16.54 -3.81 -23.35
N LYS A 98 16.21 -4.72 -22.42
CA LYS A 98 17.00 -5.93 -22.14
C LYS A 98 16.41 -7.12 -22.88
N ASN A 99 17.28 -8.03 -23.31
CA ASN A 99 16.91 -9.26 -24.00
C ASN A 99 16.23 -10.25 -23.03
N ARG A 100 14.98 -9.94 -22.66
CA ARG A 100 14.12 -10.66 -21.72
C ARG A 100 13.08 -11.48 -22.45
N THR A 101 12.69 -12.60 -21.86
CA THR A 101 11.61 -13.44 -22.40
C THR A 101 10.25 -12.77 -22.26
N THR A 102 9.26 -13.17 -23.07
CA THR A 102 7.88 -12.66 -22.96
C THR A 102 7.30 -12.88 -21.55
N LYS A 103 7.57 -14.05 -20.95
CA LYS A 103 7.15 -14.36 -19.57
C LYS A 103 7.75 -13.39 -18.56
N GLU A 104 9.05 -13.09 -18.66
CA GLU A 104 9.72 -12.12 -17.77
C GLU A 104 9.17 -10.70 -17.92
N LYS A 105 8.86 -10.28 -19.15
CA LYS A 105 8.25 -8.96 -19.41
C LYS A 105 6.86 -8.89 -18.77
N LEU A 106 6.02 -9.90 -18.97
CA LEU A 106 4.70 -9.99 -18.36
C LEU A 106 4.76 -9.91 -16.83
N VAL A 107 5.58 -10.75 -16.18
CA VAL A 107 5.73 -10.73 -14.72
C VAL A 107 6.16 -9.35 -14.21
N ARG A 108 7.12 -8.69 -14.88
CA ARG A 108 7.57 -7.35 -14.47
C ARG A 108 6.49 -6.29 -14.62
N LEU A 109 5.74 -6.30 -15.73
CA LEU A 109 4.65 -5.37 -15.96
C LEU A 109 3.49 -5.61 -15.00
N SER A 110 3.16 -6.87 -14.69
CA SER A 110 2.18 -7.22 -13.66
C SER A 110 2.61 -6.73 -12.28
N LEU A 111 3.89 -6.85 -11.92
CA LEU A 111 4.40 -6.32 -10.64
C LEU A 111 4.37 -4.79 -10.58
N LEU A 112 4.67 -4.10 -11.69
CA LEU A 112 4.55 -2.65 -11.76
C LEU A 112 3.08 -2.22 -11.67
N GLY A 113 2.19 -2.90 -12.39
CA GLY A 113 0.75 -2.65 -12.34
C GLY A 113 0.18 -2.88 -10.93
N PHE A 114 0.56 -3.98 -10.28
CA PHE A 114 0.18 -4.27 -8.90
C PHE A 114 0.71 -3.21 -7.92
N LEU A 115 1.97 -2.80 -8.05
CA LEU A 115 2.54 -1.73 -7.23
C LEU A 115 1.76 -0.42 -7.41
N ILE A 116 1.50 -0.01 -8.65
CA ILE A 116 0.74 1.21 -8.94
C ILE A 116 -0.67 1.09 -8.38
N LEU A 117 -1.35 -0.04 -8.56
CA LEU A 117 -2.69 -0.27 -8.05
C LEU A 117 -2.73 -0.17 -6.52
N VAL A 118 -1.79 -0.79 -5.82
CA VAL A 118 -1.73 -0.72 -4.36
C VAL A 118 -1.43 0.70 -3.90
N LEU A 119 -0.45 1.39 -4.51
CA LEU A 119 -0.09 2.75 -4.12
C LEU A 119 -1.22 3.74 -4.41
N LEU A 120 -1.90 3.61 -5.54
CA LEU A 120 -3.10 4.39 -5.84
C LEU A 120 -4.21 4.04 -4.87
N GLY A 121 -4.48 2.75 -4.62
CA GLY A 121 -5.50 2.31 -3.67
C GLY A 121 -5.28 2.88 -2.28
N THR A 122 -4.06 2.81 -1.74
CA THR A 122 -3.72 3.39 -0.43
C THR A 122 -3.82 4.92 -0.46
N SER A 123 -3.39 5.58 -1.54
CA SER A 123 -3.49 7.04 -1.65
C SER A 123 -4.96 7.50 -1.75
N VAL A 124 -5.82 6.75 -2.44
CA VAL A 124 -7.26 7.03 -2.57
C VAL A 124 -7.97 6.74 -1.25
N LEU A 125 -7.57 5.69 -0.51
CA LEU A 125 -8.07 5.44 0.86
C LEU A 125 -7.74 6.58 1.83
N VAL A 126 -6.58 7.24 1.65
CA VAL A 126 -6.15 8.38 2.46
C VAL A 126 -6.78 9.70 2.01
N LEU A 127 -6.93 9.92 0.69
CA LEU A 127 -7.31 11.23 0.14
C LEU A 127 -8.75 11.36 -0.33
N ALA A 128 -9.40 10.24 -0.64
CA ALA A 128 -10.64 10.20 -1.42
C ALA A 128 -11.70 9.30 -0.76
N SER A 129 -11.62 9.18 0.55
CA SER A 129 -12.52 8.36 1.31
C SER A 129 -13.98 8.82 1.00
N GLU A 130 -14.29 10.14 1.02
CA GLU A 130 -15.67 10.66 0.92
C GLU A 130 -16.52 10.21 -0.27
N GLU A 131 -15.91 9.85 -1.41
CA GLU A 131 -16.62 9.53 -2.65
C GLU A 131 -16.43 8.10 -3.15
N ILE A 132 -15.46 7.33 -2.63
CA ILE A 132 -15.50 5.85 -2.76
C ILE A 132 -16.80 5.32 -2.14
N ALA A 133 -17.34 6.07 -1.18
CA ALA A 133 -18.58 5.76 -0.51
C ALA A 133 -19.78 5.58 -1.44
N SER A 134 -19.90 6.45 -2.44
CA SER A 134 -21.01 6.38 -3.39
C SER A 134 -20.87 5.19 -4.34
N VAL A 135 -19.63 4.80 -4.68
CA VAL A 135 -19.31 3.75 -5.66
C VAL A 135 -19.63 2.34 -5.15
N ILE A 136 -19.19 2.02 -3.93
CA ILE A 136 -19.34 0.67 -3.36
C ILE A 136 -20.82 0.40 -3.03
N SER A 137 -21.52 1.45 -2.63
CA SER A 137 -22.90 1.39 -2.19
C SER A 137 -23.85 1.19 -3.38
N GLY A 138 -23.62 1.89 -4.50
CA GLY A 138 -24.40 1.69 -5.72
C GLY A 138 -24.33 0.28 -6.33
N ALA A 139 -23.38 -0.57 -5.92
CA ALA A 139 -23.18 -1.92 -6.45
C ALA A 139 -24.00 -3.02 -5.74
N GLY A 140 -24.82 -2.70 -4.73
CA GLY A 140 -25.69 -3.68 -4.06
C GLY A 140 -24.96 -4.70 -3.17
N LEU A 141 -23.75 -4.39 -2.72
CA LEU A 141 -22.86 -5.27 -1.95
C LEU A 141 -23.22 -5.41 -0.46
N SER A 142 -24.24 -4.70 0.04
CA SER A 142 -24.48 -4.53 1.48
C SER A 142 -24.87 -5.82 2.22
N SER A 143 -25.66 -6.71 1.62
CA SER A 143 -26.09 -7.96 2.27
C SER A 143 -24.96 -8.98 2.40
N TYR A 144 -24.13 -9.12 1.36
CA TYR A 144 -22.93 -9.96 1.39
C TYR A 144 -21.88 -9.41 2.35
N ALA A 145 -21.71 -8.08 2.40
CA ALA A 145 -20.78 -7.43 3.31
C ALA A 145 -21.17 -7.68 4.78
N VAL A 146 -22.44 -7.50 5.14
CA VAL A 146 -22.93 -7.79 6.50
C VAL A 146 -22.76 -9.26 6.85
N SER A 147 -23.04 -10.18 5.92
CA SER A 147 -22.86 -11.62 6.15
C SER A 147 -21.39 -11.99 6.39
N PHE A 148 -20.48 -11.40 5.62
CA PHE A 148 -19.04 -11.59 5.80
C PHE A 148 -18.56 -11.03 7.14
N LEU A 149 -19.03 -9.85 7.54
CA LEU A 149 -18.58 -9.21 8.78
C LEU A 149 -19.10 -9.91 10.04
N ASN A 150 -20.25 -10.59 9.96
CA ASN A 150 -20.73 -11.45 11.05
C ASN A 150 -19.83 -12.67 11.31
N TRP A 151 -19.00 -13.07 10.34
CA TRP A 151 -18.03 -14.15 10.50
C TRP A 151 -16.73 -13.71 11.20
N ILE A 152 -16.59 -12.40 11.47
CA ILE A 152 -15.39 -11.85 12.08
C ILE A 152 -15.57 -11.80 13.59
N ASP A 153 -14.81 -12.65 14.27
CA ASP A 153 -14.75 -12.76 15.72
C ASP A 153 -13.32 -13.13 16.14
N PHE A 154 -12.59 -12.18 16.71
CA PHE A 154 -11.27 -12.43 17.29
C PHE A 154 -10.88 -11.36 18.31
N HIS A 155 -9.86 -11.63 19.12
CA HIS A 155 -9.28 -10.67 20.05
C HIS A 155 -8.06 -9.97 19.43
N TYR A 156 -7.99 -8.65 19.55
CA TYR A 156 -6.88 -7.82 19.08
C TYR A 156 -6.59 -6.68 20.05
N ALA A 157 -5.35 -6.58 20.54
CA ALA A 157 -4.94 -5.55 21.51
C ALA A 157 -5.91 -5.42 22.70
N GLY A 158 -6.29 -6.55 23.29
CA GLY A 158 -7.22 -6.62 24.43
C GLY A 158 -8.69 -6.31 24.11
N ARG A 159 -9.06 -6.06 22.85
CA ARG A 159 -10.44 -5.80 22.41
C ARG A 159 -11.00 -6.94 21.59
N HIS A 160 -12.30 -7.20 21.75
CA HIS A 160 -13.02 -8.22 20.99
C HIS A 160 -13.55 -7.61 19.68
N VAL A 161 -12.91 -7.94 18.57
CA VAL A 161 -13.19 -7.43 17.22
C VAL A 161 -14.36 -8.22 16.63
N THR A 162 -15.56 -7.66 16.79
CA THR A 162 -16.81 -8.21 16.26
C THR A 162 -17.68 -7.11 15.67
N LEU A 163 -18.64 -7.48 14.83
CA LEU A 163 -19.62 -6.54 14.28
C LEU A 163 -20.44 -5.86 15.38
N GLU A 164 -20.77 -6.59 16.46
CA GLU A 164 -21.52 -6.07 17.60
C GLU A 164 -20.75 -4.97 18.34
N ASN A 165 -19.46 -5.17 18.61
CA ASN A 165 -18.66 -4.22 19.39
C ASN A 165 -18.22 -3.00 18.58
N TYR A 166 -17.93 -3.17 17.29
CA TYR A 166 -17.36 -2.11 16.45
C TYR A 166 -18.41 -1.41 15.56
N GLY A 167 -19.57 -2.03 15.36
CA GLY A 167 -20.49 -1.65 14.29
C GLY A 167 -19.91 -1.89 12.89
N MET A 168 -20.74 -1.78 11.88
CA MET A 168 -20.35 -1.99 10.47
C MET A 168 -19.19 -1.09 10.05
N GLU A 169 -19.34 0.22 10.29
CA GLU A 169 -18.36 1.24 9.89
C GLU A 169 -17.06 1.12 10.68
N GLY A 170 -17.13 0.90 11.99
CA GLY A 170 -15.95 0.75 12.83
C GLY A 170 -15.16 -0.51 12.48
N LEU A 171 -15.84 -1.61 12.22
CA LEU A 171 -15.20 -2.88 11.86
C LEU A 171 -14.54 -2.80 10.49
N LEU A 172 -15.22 -2.23 9.50
CA LEU A 172 -14.63 -2.00 8.17
C LEU A 172 -13.43 -1.06 8.24
N ASN A 173 -13.53 0.07 8.94
CA ASN A 173 -12.42 1.00 9.14
C ASN A 173 -11.21 0.29 9.76
N PHE A 174 -11.45 -0.53 10.79
CA PHE A 174 -10.41 -1.34 11.42
C PHE A 174 -9.74 -2.29 10.41
N LEU A 175 -10.52 -3.10 9.69
CA LEU A 175 -10.00 -4.08 8.73
C LEU A 175 -9.22 -3.41 7.58
N PHE A 176 -9.74 -2.30 7.03
CA PHE A 176 -9.06 -1.57 5.97
C PHE A 176 -7.71 -1.03 6.45
N ARG A 177 -7.64 -0.40 7.63
CA ARG A 177 -6.38 0.10 8.18
C ARG A 177 -5.38 -1.03 8.41
N LYS A 178 -5.79 -2.11 9.09
CA LYS A 178 -4.90 -3.26 9.35
C LYS A 178 -4.41 -3.94 8.06
N SER A 179 -5.28 -4.07 7.06
CA SER A 179 -4.89 -4.63 5.75
C SER A 179 -3.94 -3.71 4.98
N ALA A 180 -4.14 -2.39 5.02
CA ALA A 180 -3.28 -1.43 4.35
C ALA A 180 -1.85 -1.46 4.92
N HIS A 181 -1.72 -1.48 6.25
CA HIS A 181 -0.45 -1.67 6.95
C HIS A 181 0.21 -2.99 6.53
N PHE A 182 -0.48 -4.12 6.69
CA PHE A 182 0.03 -5.44 6.29
C PHE A 182 0.56 -5.45 4.84
N VAL A 183 -0.20 -4.89 3.90
CA VAL A 183 0.18 -4.84 2.47
C VAL A 183 1.37 -3.89 2.23
N LEU A 184 1.40 -2.71 2.85
CA LEU A 184 2.51 -1.76 2.70
C LEU A 184 3.83 -2.36 3.23
N TYR A 185 3.80 -3.00 4.40
CA TYR A 185 4.98 -3.66 4.96
C TYR A 185 5.38 -4.92 4.15
N ALA A 186 4.42 -5.66 3.59
CA ALA A 186 4.71 -6.74 2.64
C ALA A 186 5.43 -6.22 1.39
N LEU A 187 4.95 -5.12 0.80
CA LEU A 187 5.60 -4.52 -0.35
C LEU A 187 6.99 -3.97 -0.01
N LEU A 188 7.14 -3.30 1.15
CA LEU A 188 8.43 -2.79 1.64
C LEU A 188 9.46 -3.93 1.69
N ALA A 189 9.11 -5.04 2.33
CA ALA A 189 9.98 -6.20 2.47
C ALA A 189 10.26 -6.88 1.13
N PHE A 190 9.24 -7.02 0.28
CA PHE A 190 9.36 -7.59 -1.07
C PHE A 190 10.40 -6.82 -1.89
N PHE A 191 10.27 -5.49 -1.98
CA PHE A 191 11.18 -4.68 -2.77
C PHE A 191 12.56 -4.55 -2.13
N MET A 192 12.64 -4.45 -0.80
CA MET A 192 13.92 -4.41 -0.09
C MET A 192 14.72 -5.71 -0.28
N PHE A 193 14.06 -6.87 -0.15
CA PHE A 193 14.68 -8.16 -0.45
C PHE A 193 15.24 -8.17 -1.87
N ARG A 194 14.45 -7.71 -2.86
CA ARG A 194 14.87 -7.66 -4.25
C ARG A 194 16.04 -6.71 -4.46
N ALA A 195 16.10 -5.58 -3.76
CA ALA A 195 17.19 -4.62 -3.87
C ALA A 195 18.52 -5.17 -3.32
N VAL A 196 18.46 -5.81 -2.16
CA VAL A 196 19.63 -6.45 -1.55
C VAL A 196 20.07 -7.64 -2.39
N TYR A 197 19.15 -8.50 -2.83
CA TYR A 197 19.49 -9.61 -3.71
C TYR A 197 20.07 -9.11 -5.03
N ALA A 198 19.60 -7.97 -5.53
CA ALA A 198 20.13 -7.39 -6.74
C ALA A 198 21.57 -6.88 -6.61
N THR A 199 21.89 -6.35 -5.43
CA THR A 199 23.19 -5.73 -5.14
C THR A 199 24.22 -6.75 -4.67
N ALA A 200 23.86 -7.58 -3.68
CA ALA A 200 24.76 -8.50 -3.01
C ALA A 200 24.66 -9.94 -3.53
N GLY A 201 23.56 -10.30 -4.18
CA GLY A 201 23.35 -11.65 -4.70
C GLY A 201 23.12 -12.75 -3.66
N ARG A 202 22.99 -12.38 -2.38
CA ARG A 202 22.82 -13.29 -1.25
C ARG A 202 21.38 -13.24 -0.75
N LYS A 203 20.61 -14.31 -0.97
CA LYS A 203 19.20 -14.40 -0.54
C LYS A 203 19.05 -14.26 0.98
N GLY A 204 19.91 -14.92 1.76
CA GLY A 204 19.89 -14.82 3.22
C GLY A 204 20.12 -13.39 3.73
N LEU A 205 21.05 -12.65 3.13
CA LEU A 205 21.25 -11.23 3.47
C LEU A 205 20.03 -10.39 3.10
N GLY A 206 19.40 -10.66 1.95
CA GLY A 206 18.16 -10.00 1.55
C GLY A 206 17.00 -10.26 2.52
N PHE A 207 16.87 -11.48 3.01
CA PHE A 207 15.88 -11.84 4.03
C PHE A 207 16.12 -11.05 5.32
N VAL A 208 17.34 -11.14 5.87
CA VAL A 208 17.68 -10.49 7.14
C VAL A 208 17.49 -8.99 7.07
N LEU A 209 18.01 -8.32 6.03
CA LEU A 209 17.89 -6.86 5.91
C LEU A 209 16.45 -6.41 5.67
N ALA A 210 15.64 -7.18 4.94
CA ALA A 210 14.23 -6.87 4.76
C ALA A 210 13.45 -6.99 6.09
N MET A 211 13.68 -8.06 6.86
CA MET A 211 12.99 -8.26 8.14
C MET A 211 13.42 -7.24 9.20
N VAL A 212 14.72 -6.94 9.29
CA VAL A 212 15.23 -5.88 10.18
C VAL A 212 14.61 -4.53 9.82
N LEU A 213 14.52 -4.20 8.53
CA LEU A 213 13.90 -2.96 8.08
C LEU A 213 12.42 -2.89 8.48
N VAL A 214 11.64 -3.96 8.26
CA VAL A 214 10.21 -4.00 8.62
C VAL A 214 10.00 -3.86 10.12
N ILE A 215 10.70 -4.63 10.94
CA ILE A 215 10.56 -4.58 12.41
C ILE A 215 10.93 -3.19 12.91
N THR A 216 12.03 -2.61 12.40
CA THR A 216 12.48 -1.27 12.77
C THR A 216 11.45 -0.22 12.34
N ALA A 217 10.98 -0.27 11.09
CA ALA A 217 10.02 0.68 10.57
C ALA A 217 8.66 0.59 11.28
N GLY A 218 8.15 -0.61 11.57
CA GLY A 218 6.92 -0.82 12.34
C GLY A 218 7.04 -0.34 13.78
N SER A 219 8.19 -0.62 14.42
CA SER A 219 8.44 -0.11 15.77
C SER A 219 8.53 1.41 15.81
N LEU A 220 9.14 2.04 14.79
CA LEU A 220 9.22 3.50 14.69
C LEU A 220 7.84 4.11 14.40
N ASP A 221 7.02 3.48 13.57
CA ASP A 221 5.65 3.93 13.28
C ASP A 221 4.82 3.96 14.58
N GLU A 222 4.78 2.87 15.33
CA GLU A 222 4.05 2.80 16.60
C GLU A 222 4.62 3.75 17.67
N PHE A 223 5.94 3.92 17.69
CA PHE A 223 6.59 4.91 18.55
C PHE A 223 6.15 6.34 18.19
N GLN A 224 6.11 6.69 16.90
CA GLN A 224 5.64 8.00 16.44
C GLN A 224 4.16 8.21 16.76
N GLN A 225 3.33 7.20 16.53
CA GLN A 225 1.91 7.24 16.85
C GLN A 225 1.67 7.42 18.36
N SER A 226 2.54 6.90 19.23
CA SER A 226 2.41 7.06 20.68
C SER A 226 2.49 8.51 21.18
N PHE A 227 3.01 9.43 20.37
CA PHE A 227 3.02 10.87 20.68
C PHE A 227 1.74 11.59 20.28
N ASN A 228 0.85 10.94 19.51
CA ASN A 228 -0.44 11.52 19.15
C ASN A 228 -1.47 11.23 20.24
N PRO A 229 -2.19 12.24 20.78
CA PRO A 229 -3.14 12.06 21.88
C PRO A 229 -4.26 11.05 21.60
N ASP A 230 -4.66 10.95 20.33
CA ASP A 230 -5.75 10.09 19.86
C ASP A 230 -5.28 8.73 19.36
N ARG A 231 -3.98 8.41 19.51
CA ARG A 231 -3.40 7.13 19.12
C ARG A 231 -2.57 6.53 20.24
N SER A 232 -2.55 5.21 20.29
CA SER A 232 -1.70 4.44 21.18
C SER A 232 -0.84 3.52 20.33
N GLY A 233 0.46 3.49 20.57
CA GLY A 233 1.33 2.49 19.96
C GLY A 233 0.93 1.08 20.43
N LEU A 234 0.73 0.14 19.51
CA LEU A 234 0.32 -1.24 19.79
C LEU A 234 1.40 -2.23 19.34
N VAL A 235 1.81 -3.12 20.24
CA VAL A 235 2.77 -4.18 19.90
C VAL A 235 2.17 -5.15 18.87
N GLU A 236 0.86 -5.35 18.92
CA GLU A 236 0.09 -6.14 17.96
C GLU A 236 0.18 -5.58 16.53
N ASP A 237 0.35 -4.26 16.38
CA ASP A 237 0.56 -3.63 15.08
C ASP A 237 1.96 -3.93 14.54
N VAL A 238 3.00 -3.84 15.38
CA VAL A 238 4.36 -4.25 15.00
C VAL A 238 4.40 -5.73 14.58
N ILE A 239 3.66 -6.60 15.27
CA ILE A 239 3.56 -8.03 14.93
C ILE A 239 2.85 -8.21 13.57
N LEU A 240 1.74 -7.50 13.35
CA LEU A 240 0.99 -7.55 12.09
C LEU A 240 1.86 -7.09 10.91
N ASP A 241 2.57 -5.98 11.07
CA ASP A 241 3.48 -5.43 10.06
C ASP A 241 4.64 -6.38 9.77
N THR A 242 5.18 -7.02 10.81
CA THR A 242 6.22 -8.04 10.69
C THR A 242 5.71 -9.26 9.93
N ALA A 243 4.48 -9.70 10.18
CA ALA A 243 3.85 -10.80 9.43
C ALA A 243 3.65 -10.42 7.95
N GLY A 244 3.24 -9.18 7.67
CA GLY A 244 3.17 -8.63 6.32
C GLY A 244 4.54 -8.66 5.64
N GLY A 245 5.58 -8.17 6.31
CA GLY A 245 6.95 -8.20 5.81
C GLY A 245 7.44 -9.61 5.49
N PHE A 246 7.19 -10.57 6.38
CA PHE A 246 7.54 -11.97 6.15
C PHE A 246 6.83 -12.53 4.92
N PHE A 247 5.52 -12.30 4.78
CA PHE A 247 4.76 -12.67 3.60
C PHE A 247 5.35 -12.07 2.32
N GLY A 248 5.73 -10.79 2.36
CA GLY A 248 6.38 -10.08 1.26
C GLY A 248 7.70 -10.72 0.82
N VAL A 249 8.55 -11.12 1.77
CA VAL A 249 9.81 -11.80 1.46
C VAL A 249 9.57 -13.20 0.89
N CYS A 250 8.62 -13.96 1.43
CA CYS A 250 8.21 -15.26 0.89
C CYS A 250 7.75 -15.12 -0.57
N LEU A 251 6.90 -14.14 -0.87
CA LEU A 251 6.46 -13.85 -2.23
C LEU A 251 7.64 -13.48 -3.14
N ALA A 252 8.59 -12.68 -2.67
CA ALA A 252 9.79 -12.33 -3.44
C ALA A 252 10.67 -13.55 -3.73
N LEU A 253 10.79 -14.47 -2.78
CA LEU A 253 11.52 -15.73 -2.95
C LEU A 253 10.84 -16.64 -3.97
N LEU A 254 9.51 -16.78 -3.90
CA LEU A 254 8.70 -17.56 -4.84
C LEU A 254 8.81 -17.02 -6.27
N LEU A 255 8.80 -15.70 -6.44
CA LEU A 255 8.93 -15.07 -7.76
C LEU A 255 10.40 -14.99 -8.24
N SER A 256 11.39 -15.20 -7.36
CA SER A 256 12.81 -15.09 -7.71
C SER A 256 13.29 -15.95 -8.89
N PRO A 257 12.79 -17.17 -9.16
CA PRO A 257 13.17 -17.95 -10.33
C PRO A 257 12.64 -17.37 -11.65
N LEU A 258 11.45 -16.74 -11.61
CA LEU A 258 10.82 -16.10 -12.77
C LEU A 258 11.46 -14.74 -13.08
N MET A 259 12.30 -14.23 -12.18
CA MET A 259 12.95 -12.95 -12.29
C MET A 259 14.45 -13.16 -12.49
N ARG A 260 14.94 -12.87 -13.70
CA ARG A 260 16.36 -12.99 -14.06
C ARG A 260 17.27 -12.35 -12.99
N LYS A 261 18.32 -13.07 -12.59
CA LYS A 261 19.39 -12.52 -11.74
C LYS A 261 19.91 -11.22 -12.36
N PRO A 262 20.14 -10.16 -11.57
CA PRO A 262 20.82 -8.99 -12.07
C PRO A 262 22.18 -9.40 -12.61
N ASP A 263 22.59 -8.73 -13.68
CA ASP A 263 23.71 -9.15 -14.52
C ASP A 263 24.99 -9.35 -13.70
N LYS A 264 25.83 -10.32 -14.05
CA LYS A 264 27.07 -10.59 -13.29
C LYS A 264 28.01 -9.37 -13.29
N GLU A 265 27.91 -8.51 -14.30
CA GLU A 265 28.65 -7.24 -14.36
C GLU A 265 28.24 -6.23 -13.30
N THR A 266 26.99 -6.24 -12.82
CA THR A 266 26.57 -5.39 -11.69
C THR A 266 27.22 -5.79 -10.36
N ARG A 267 27.79 -7.00 -10.27
CA ARG A 267 28.52 -7.50 -9.09
C ARG A 267 30.04 -7.29 -9.14
N LYS A 268 30.63 -7.05 -10.32
CA LYS A 268 32.09 -7.04 -10.57
C LYS A 268 32.82 -5.72 -10.26
N HIS A 269 32.11 -4.66 -9.88
CA HIS A 269 32.72 -3.37 -9.50
C HIS A 269 32.63 -3.10 -7.99
N ARG A 270 32.72 -4.18 -7.20
CA ARG A 270 33.06 -4.15 -5.78
C ARG A 270 34.34 -4.93 -5.59
#